data_AF-A0A8J5V626-F1
#
_entry.id   AF-A0A8J5V626-F1
#
_cell.length_a   1.000
_cell.length_b   1.000
_cell.length_c   1.000
_cell.angle_alpha   90.00
_cell.angle_beta   90.00
_cell.angle_gamma   90.00
#
_symmetry.space_group_name_H-M   'P 1'
#
loop_
_entity.id
_entity.type
_entity.pdbx_description
1 polymer ?
#
loop_
_entity_poly.entity_id
_entity_poly.type
_entity_poly.pdbx_seq_one_letter_code
_entity_poly.pdbx_strand_id
1 'polypeptide(L)'
;MGWKLNSCCCCFELKTGVVIIGILGLIGGITILITPFSGNDVACNKFYMKNCSDFTDGETAGITIWNLANILFTIMLIYGSQKHKPTFILPVIIVSIFGLIYYLVIIWAVMIVAFNNGETEIGVIILIFGHALWNVMFYFFMVIYSRYKDLRADQLPAYPKENSPLYP
;
A
#
# COMPACT_ATOMS: atom_id res chain seq x y z
N MET A 1 -11.76 -14.59 -13.94
CA MET A 1 -10.54 -15.22 -13.38
C MET A 1 -10.32 -14.71 -11.95
N GLY A 2 -10.64 -15.52 -10.96
CA GLY A 2 -10.54 -15.15 -9.55
C GLY A 2 -9.21 -15.60 -8.96
N TRP A 3 -8.21 -14.72 -8.96
CA TRP A 3 -6.96 -14.95 -8.21
C TRP A 3 -7.28 -14.82 -6.71
N LYS A 4 -7.26 -15.94 -5.98
CA LYS A 4 -7.47 -16.02 -4.52
C LYS A 4 -6.17 -16.58 -3.90
N LEU A 5 -5.52 -15.80 -3.05
CA LEU A 5 -4.37 -16.30 -2.28
C LEU A 5 -4.90 -16.99 -1.03
N ASN A 6 -4.94 -18.33 -1.05
CA ASN A 6 -5.43 -19.14 0.07
C ASN A 6 -4.41 -19.29 1.20
N SER A 7 -3.14 -18.93 0.98
CA SER A 7 -2.08 -18.92 1.98
C SER A 7 -0.99 -17.93 1.54
N CYS A 8 -0.55 -17.04 2.43
CA CYS A 8 0.63 -16.19 2.22
C CYS A 8 1.83 -16.75 2.99
N CYS A 9 3.05 -16.41 2.54
CA CYS A 9 4.35 -16.90 3.02
C CYS A 9 4.35 -17.47 4.45
N CYS A 10 4.85 -18.70 4.61
CA CYS A 10 5.06 -19.38 5.91
C CYS A 10 3.78 -19.75 6.69
N CYS A 11 2.71 -20.17 6.02
CA CYS A 11 1.47 -20.67 6.66
C CYS A 11 0.76 -19.67 7.60
N PHE A 12 1.07 -18.38 7.49
CA PHE A 12 0.43 -17.37 8.32
C PHE A 12 -0.97 -17.04 7.81
N GLU A 13 -1.91 -16.91 8.74
CA GLU A 13 -3.27 -16.49 8.47
C GLU A 13 -3.27 -15.13 7.75
N LEU A 14 -4.13 -14.97 6.74
CA LEU A 14 -4.23 -13.76 5.92
C LEU A 14 -4.48 -12.49 6.77
N LYS A 15 -5.12 -12.67 7.92
CA LYS A 15 -5.29 -11.67 8.98
C LYS A 15 -3.95 -11.11 9.47
N THR A 16 -2.97 -11.96 9.76
CA THR A 16 -1.64 -11.59 10.25
C THR A 16 -0.87 -10.80 9.20
N GLY A 17 -0.95 -11.22 7.93
CA GLY A 17 -0.32 -10.50 6.81
C GLY A 17 -0.80 -9.05 6.68
N VAL A 18 -2.12 -8.82 6.77
CA VAL A 18 -2.69 -7.47 6.71
C VAL A 18 -2.27 -6.61 7.91
N VAL A 19 -2.16 -7.19 9.11
CA VAL A 19 -1.71 -6.46 10.31
C VAL A 19 -0.24 -6.07 10.18
N ILE A 20 0.63 -6.97 9.70
CA ILE A 20 2.06 -6.65 9.48
C ILE A 20 2.21 -5.51 8.46
N ILE A 21 1.49 -5.58 7.35
CA ILE A 21 1.48 -4.52 6.32
C ILE A 21 1.05 -3.18 6.96
N GLY A 22 0.00 -3.20 7.78
CA GLY A 22 -0.43 -2.00 8.50
C GLY A 22 0.62 -1.44 9.47
N ILE A 23 1.29 -2.28 10.25
CA ILE A 23 2.33 -1.83 11.18
C ILE A 23 3.52 -1.21 10.43
N LEU A 24 3.97 -1.85 9.34
CA LEU A 24 5.03 -1.30 8.49
C LEU A 24 4.63 0.06 7.90
N GLY A 25 3.38 0.19 7.45
CA GLY A 25 2.82 1.45 6.97
C GLY A 25 2.80 2.55 8.03
N LEU A 26 2.44 2.22 9.28
CA LEU A 26 2.45 3.16 10.40
C LEU A 26 3.85 3.66 10.73
N ILE A 27 4.83 2.75 10.85
CA ILE A 27 6.22 3.11 11.17
C ILE A 27 6.78 4.03 10.07
N GLY A 28 6.55 3.67 8.80
CA GLY A 28 6.97 4.49 7.67
C GLY A 28 6.31 5.86 7.68
N GLY A 29 4.98 5.92 7.84
CA GLY A 29 4.21 7.16 7.86
C GLY A 29 4.61 8.11 8.98
N ILE A 30 4.84 7.60 10.20
CA ILE A 30 5.28 8.41 11.34
C ILE A 30 6.69 8.98 11.09
N THR A 31 7.61 8.15 10.59
CA THR A 31 8.98 8.59 10.30
C THR A 31 9.00 9.72 9.28
N ILE A 32 8.23 9.55 8.20
CA ILE A 32 8.10 10.54 7.13
C ILE A 32 7.43 11.81 7.67
N LEU A 33 6.37 11.69 8.46
CA LEU A 33 5.63 12.82 9.04
C LEU A 33 6.49 13.72 9.93
N ILE A 34 7.34 13.15 10.79
CA ILE A 34 8.13 13.92 11.78
C ILE A 34 9.35 14.59 11.12
N THR A 35 9.87 14.00 10.05
CA THR A 35 11.15 14.42 9.44
C THR A 35 11.20 15.91 9.08
N PRO A 36 10.20 16.51 8.39
CA PRO A 36 10.23 17.94 8.06
C PRO A 36 10.25 18.86 9.29
N PHE A 37 9.59 18.45 10.38
CA PHE A 37 9.52 19.23 11.63
C PHE A 37 10.75 19.06 12.51
N SER A 38 11.59 18.05 12.24
CA SER A 38 12.78 17.78 13.04
C SER A 38 13.87 18.84 12.89
N GLY A 39 13.84 19.64 11.82
CA GLY A 39 14.90 20.59 11.47
C GLY A 39 16.24 19.92 11.15
N ASN A 40 16.28 18.60 11.03
CA ASN A 40 17.49 17.84 10.75
C ASN A 40 17.66 17.64 9.24
N ASP A 41 18.50 18.46 8.62
CA ASP A 41 18.74 18.43 7.18
C ASP A 41 19.27 17.08 6.69
N VAL A 42 20.03 16.34 7.51
CA VAL A 42 20.48 14.99 7.15
C VAL A 42 19.30 14.03 7.02
N ALA A 43 18.33 14.12 7.92
CA ALA A 43 17.11 13.32 7.85
C ALA A 43 16.22 13.76 6.68
N CYS A 44 16.00 15.06 6.50
CA CYS A 44 15.22 15.59 5.39
C CYS A 44 15.81 15.20 4.04
N ASN A 45 17.12 15.33 3.86
CA ASN A 45 17.79 14.96 2.62
C ASN A 45 17.65 13.45 2.36
N LYS A 46 17.80 12.62 3.39
CA LYS A 46 17.66 11.17 3.25
C LYS A 46 16.26 10.72 2.79
N PHE A 47 15.19 11.34 3.28
CA PHE A 47 13.82 10.92 2.98
C PHE A 47 13.18 11.67 1.82
N TYR A 48 13.57 12.92 1.60
CA TYR A 48 12.94 13.81 0.63
C TYR A 48 13.90 14.36 -0.43
N MET A 49 15.19 14.00 -0.37
CA MET A 49 16.26 14.52 -1.26
C MET A 49 16.34 16.07 -1.24
N LYS A 50 15.94 16.68 -0.12
CA LYS A 50 15.80 18.12 0.06
C LYS A 50 16.12 18.51 1.51
N ASN A 51 16.67 19.69 1.75
CA ASN A 51 16.91 20.17 3.12
C ASN A 51 15.59 20.58 3.78
N CYS A 52 15.54 20.57 5.12
CA CYS A 52 14.31 20.93 5.83
C CYS A 52 13.94 22.40 5.59
N SER A 53 14.94 23.27 5.42
CA SER A 53 14.76 24.71 5.14
C SER A 53 14.14 25.02 3.80
N ASP A 54 14.28 24.12 2.82
CA ASP A 54 13.88 24.39 1.45
C ASP A 54 12.40 24.06 1.22
N PHE A 55 11.74 23.43 2.19
CA PHE A 55 10.32 23.11 2.11
C PHE A 55 9.47 24.38 2.12
N THR A 56 8.63 24.50 1.12
CA THR A 56 7.58 25.53 1.12
C THR A 56 6.45 25.14 2.08
N ASP A 57 5.74 26.13 2.61
CA ASP A 57 4.58 25.88 3.50
C ASP A 57 3.55 24.94 2.86
N GLY A 58 3.36 25.06 1.54
CA GLY A 58 2.46 24.21 0.76
C GLY A 58 2.92 22.74 0.67
N GLU A 59 4.22 22.50 0.44
CA GLU A 59 4.77 21.15 0.40
C GLU A 59 4.67 20.45 1.76
N THR A 60 5.00 21.17 2.84
CA THR A 60 4.91 20.66 4.21
C THR A 60 3.46 20.32 4.58
N ALA A 61 2.51 21.20 4.22
CA ALA A 61 1.09 20.94 4.43
C ALA A 61 0.61 19.71 3.65
N GLY A 62 1.01 19.57 2.38
CA GLY A 62 0.66 18.42 1.54
C GLY A 62 1.18 17.09 2.11
N ILE A 63 2.45 17.06 2.51
CA ILE A 63 3.08 15.89 3.16
C ILE A 63 2.35 15.52 4.45
N THR A 64 2.02 16.52 5.27
CA THR A 64 1.33 16.32 6.55
C THR A 64 -0.05 15.72 6.33
N ILE A 65 -0.85 16.29 5.42
CA ILE A 65 -2.21 15.82 5.11
C ILE A 65 -2.17 14.39 4.56
N TRP A 66 -1.25 14.10 3.63
CA TRP A 66 -1.11 12.76 3.06
C TRP A 66 -0.76 11.70 4.12
N ASN A 67 0.18 12.01 5.01
CA ASN A 67 0.58 11.08 6.06
C ASN A 67 -0.53 10.86 7.10
N LEU A 68 -1.28 11.90 7.47
CA LEU A 68 -2.44 11.75 8.35
C LEU A 68 -3.53 10.87 7.71
N ALA A 69 -3.81 11.07 6.43
CA ALA A 69 -4.73 10.21 5.69
C ALA A 69 -4.23 8.75 5.63
N ASN A 70 -2.93 8.54 5.41
CA ASN A 70 -2.33 7.21 5.40
C ASN A 70 -2.46 6.50 6.76
N ILE A 71 -2.20 7.20 7.87
CA ILE A 71 -2.41 6.67 9.22
C ILE A 71 -3.88 6.28 9.42
N LEU A 72 -4.82 7.15 9.01
CA LEU A 72 -6.26 6.86 9.09
C LEU A 72 -6.65 5.60 8.31
N PHE A 73 -6.22 5.49 7.05
CA PHE A 73 -6.48 4.31 6.22
C PHE A 73 -5.86 3.04 6.81
N THR A 74 -4.68 3.16 7.42
CA THR A 74 -4.02 2.03 8.08
C THR A 74 -4.78 1.56 9.30
N ILE A 75 -5.31 2.48 10.11
CA ILE A 75 -6.19 2.16 11.25
C ILE A 75 -7.47 1.47 10.75
N MET A 76 -8.09 1.99 9.67
CA MET A 76 -9.27 1.37 9.07
C MET A 76 -8.98 -0.05 8.57
N LEU A 77 -7.82 -0.27 7.96
CA LEU A 77 -7.37 -1.59 7.49
C LEU A 77 -7.26 -2.58 8.65
N ILE A 78 -6.55 -2.19 9.72
CA ILE A 78 -6.34 -3.03 10.90
C ILE A 78 -7.67 -3.31 11.59
N TYR A 79 -8.47 -2.26 11.85
CA TYR A 79 -9.77 -2.37 12.52
C TYR A 79 -10.75 -3.23 11.71
N GLY A 80 -10.88 -2.97 10.41
CA GLY A 80 -11.74 -3.72 9.50
C GLY A 80 -11.36 -5.20 9.41
N SER A 81 -10.05 -5.49 9.41
CA SER A 81 -9.53 -6.86 9.40
C SER A 81 -9.79 -7.60 10.72
N GLN A 82 -9.64 -6.92 11.86
CA GLN A 82 -9.86 -7.51 13.19
C GLN A 82 -11.34 -7.70 13.53
N LYS A 83 -12.20 -6.75 13.16
CA LYS A 83 -13.65 -6.79 13.45
C LYS A 83 -14.47 -7.49 12.37
N HIS A 84 -13.83 -8.09 11.37
CA HIS A 84 -14.49 -8.77 10.24
C HIS A 84 -15.52 -7.87 9.54
N LYS A 85 -15.18 -6.59 9.32
CA LYS A 85 -16.03 -5.60 8.67
C LYS A 85 -15.40 -5.17 7.33
N PRO A 86 -15.78 -5.77 6.19
CA PRO A 86 -15.17 -5.49 4.89
C PRO A 86 -15.37 -4.05 4.42
N THR A 87 -16.42 -3.37 4.88
CA THR A 87 -16.71 -1.96 4.55
C THR A 87 -15.57 -1.01 4.93
N PHE A 88 -14.84 -1.29 6.01
CA PHE A 88 -13.69 -0.45 6.43
C PHE A 88 -12.42 -0.74 5.64
N ILE A 89 -12.33 -1.90 4.97
CA ILE A 89 -11.18 -2.24 4.13
C ILE A 89 -11.36 -1.67 2.71
N LEU A 90 -12.60 -1.44 2.27
CA LEU A 90 -12.90 -0.96 0.93
C LEU A 90 -12.22 0.37 0.57
N PRO A 91 -12.25 1.44 1.41
CA PRO A 91 -11.56 2.69 1.10
C PRO A 91 -10.05 2.49 0.89
N VAL A 92 -9.44 1.60 1.68
CA VAL A 92 -8.01 1.29 1.60
C VAL A 92 -7.67 0.63 0.26
N ILE A 93 -8.51 -0.30 -0.21
CA ILE A 93 -8.36 -0.94 -1.52
C ILE A 93 -8.46 0.09 -2.64
N ILE A 94 -9.45 0.99 -2.59
CA ILE A 94 -9.64 2.03 -3.60
C ILE A 94 -8.40 2.92 -3.69
N VAL A 95 -7.94 3.45 -2.54
CA VAL A 95 -6.74 4.30 -2.48
C VAL A 95 -5.50 3.55 -2.95
N SER A 96 -5.35 2.26 -2.61
CA SER A 96 -4.22 1.43 -3.04
C SER A 96 -4.18 1.24 -4.55
N ILE A 97 -5.33 1.11 -5.22
CA ILE A 97 -5.39 1.00 -6.69
C ILE A 97 -4.87 2.30 -7.33
N PHE A 98 -5.37 3.46 -6.88
CA PHE A 98 -4.88 4.74 -7.38
C PHE A 98 -3.38 4.93 -7.10
N GLY A 99 -2.91 4.52 -5.91
CA GLY A 99 -1.50 4.55 -5.55
C GLY A 99 -0.61 3.69 -6.45
N LEU A 100 -1.05 2.47 -6.79
CA LEU A 100 -0.31 1.59 -7.70
C LEU A 100 -0.20 2.15 -9.12
N ILE A 101 -1.28 2.76 -9.62
CA ILE A 101 -1.28 3.41 -10.94
C ILE A 101 -0.37 4.64 -10.92
N TYR A 102 -0.52 5.49 -9.90
CA TYR A 102 0.30 6.69 -9.73
C TYR A 102 1.80 6.34 -9.66
N TYR A 103 2.19 5.36 -8.84
CA TYR A 103 3.58 4.96 -8.70
C TYR A 103 4.16 4.42 -10.01
N LEU A 104 3.37 3.65 -10.76
CA LEU A 104 3.79 3.17 -12.08
C LEU A 104 4.08 4.34 -13.03
N VAL A 105 3.16 5.32 -13.12
CA VAL A 105 3.34 6.51 -13.96
C VAL A 105 4.61 7.29 -13.57
N ILE A 106 4.87 7.46 -12.27
CA ILE A 106 6.06 8.15 -11.78
C ILE A 106 7.34 7.41 -12.14
N ILE A 107 7.39 6.08 -11.99
CA ILE A 107 8.58 5.29 -12.39
C ILE A 107 8.91 5.57 -13.86
N TRP A 108 7.91 5.49 -14.74
CA TRP A 108 8.11 5.73 -16.16
C TRP A 108 8.52 7.17 -16.46
N ALA A 109 7.87 8.15 -15.84
CA ALA A 109 8.20 9.57 -16.03
C ALA A 109 9.65 9.88 -15.63
N VAL A 110 10.07 9.45 -14.43
CA VAL A 110 11.43 9.70 -13.93
C VAL A 110 12.46 8.96 -14.78
N MET A 111 12.18 7.72 -15.17
CA MET A 111 13.05 6.94 -16.04
C MET A 111 13.27 7.61 -17.40
N ILE A 112 12.20 8.12 -18.04
CA ILE A 112 12.30 8.82 -19.33
C ILE A 112 13.16 10.09 -19.18
N VAL A 113 12.95 10.87 -18.11
CA VAL A 113 13.75 12.07 -17.85
C VAL A 113 15.23 11.72 -17.65
N ALA A 114 15.53 10.66 -16.89
CA ALA A 114 16.91 10.22 -16.66
C ALA A 114 17.62 9.85 -17.97
N PHE A 115 16.94 9.10 -18.86
CA PHE A 115 17.52 8.76 -20.17
C PHE A 115 17.72 9.99 -21.07
N ASN A 116 16.77 10.93 -21.06
CA ASN A 116 16.89 12.16 -21.85
C ASN A 116 18.06 13.06 -21.38
N ASN A 117 18.39 13.01 -20.09
CA ASN A 117 19.51 13.74 -19.52
C ASN A 117 20.87 13.03 -19.72
N GLY A 118 20.89 11.86 -20.36
CA GLY A 118 22.09 11.04 -20.53
C GLY A 118 22.50 10.24 -19.29
N GLU A 119 21.72 10.30 -18.21
CA GLU A 119 21.93 9.58 -16.95
C GLU A 119 21.46 8.12 -17.05
N THR A 120 22.07 7.38 -17.99
CA THR A 120 21.65 6.02 -18.35
C THR A 120 21.74 5.05 -17.17
N GLU A 121 22.74 5.21 -16.30
CA GLU A 121 22.91 4.39 -15.10
C GLU A 121 21.72 4.53 -14.14
N ILE A 122 21.31 5.76 -13.85
CA ILE A 122 20.17 6.06 -12.97
C ILE A 122 18.87 5.53 -13.61
N GLY A 123 18.69 5.74 -14.91
CA GLY A 123 17.52 5.21 -15.64
C GLY A 123 17.38 3.70 -15.53
N VAL A 124 18.47 2.95 -15.69
CA VAL A 124 18.48 1.48 -15.55
C VAL A 124 18.22 1.04 -14.12
N ILE A 125 18.81 1.71 -13.12
CA ILE A 125 18.56 1.41 -11.70
C ILE A 125 17.08 1.59 -11.37
N ILE A 126 16.49 2.72 -11.77
CA ILE A 126 15.07 3.02 -11.54
C ILE A 126 14.18 2.00 -12.24
N LEU A 127 14.52 1.60 -13.46
CA LEU A 127 13.76 0.59 -14.20
C LEU A 127 13.71 -0.74 -13.44
N ILE A 128 14.86 -1.25 -12.99
CA ILE A 128 14.95 -2.56 -12.32
C ILE A 128 14.36 -2.48 -10.90
N PHE A 129 14.89 -1.58 -10.07
CA PHE A 129 14.49 -1.50 -8.65
C PHE A 129 13.10 -0.90 -8.47
N GLY A 130 12.72 0.09 -9.29
CA GLY A 130 11.38 0.68 -9.24
C GLY A 130 10.30 -0.35 -9.55
N HIS A 131 10.48 -1.16 -10.60
CA HIS A 131 9.52 -2.23 -10.91
C HIS A 131 9.56 -3.37 -9.88
N ALA A 132 10.73 -3.72 -9.35
CA ALA A 132 10.81 -4.70 -8.26
C ALA A 132 10.00 -4.25 -7.04
N LEU A 133 10.14 -2.98 -6.64
CA LEU A 133 9.35 -2.39 -5.55
C LEU A 133 7.85 -2.34 -5.89
N TRP A 134 7.49 -1.96 -7.12
CA TRP A 134 6.09 -1.96 -7.55
C TRP A 134 5.46 -3.35 -7.45
N ASN A 135 6.19 -4.41 -7.80
CA ASN A 135 5.72 -5.80 -7.66
C ASN A 135 5.49 -6.18 -6.19
N VAL A 136 6.35 -5.74 -5.27
CA VAL A 136 6.14 -5.95 -3.82
C VAL A 136 4.89 -5.22 -3.34
N MET A 137 4.67 -3.98 -3.79
CA MET A 137 3.46 -3.22 -3.45
C MET A 137 2.21 -3.87 -4.04
N PHE A 138 2.28 -4.36 -5.27
CA PHE A 138 1.20 -5.11 -5.91
C PHE A 138 0.87 -6.40 -5.15
N TYR A 139 1.89 -7.10 -4.66
CA TYR A 139 1.69 -8.26 -3.79
C TYR A 139 0.97 -7.87 -2.50
N PHE A 140 1.38 -6.80 -1.79
CA PHE A 140 0.68 -6.33 -0.60
C PHE A 140 -0.78 -5.94 -0.89
N PHE A 141 -1.04 -5.28 -2.01
CA PHE A 141 -2.40 -5.03 -2.47
C PHE A 141 -3.20 -6.32 -2.65
N MET A 142 -2.63 -7.34 -3.27
CA MET A 142 -3.26 -8.64 -3.44
C MET A 142 -3.59 -9.30 -2.10
N VAL A 143 -2.71 -9.18 -1.08
CA VAL A 143 -2.98 -9.67 0.29
C VAL A 143 -4.20 -8.97 0.89
N ILE A 144 -4.25 -7.64 0.83
CA ILE A 144 -5.37 -6.84 1.36
C ILE A 144 -6.66 -7.18 0.63
N TYR A 145 -6.62 -7.27 -0.70
CA TYR A 145 -7.77 -7.58 -1.54
C TYR A 145 -8.30 -8.99 -1.30
N SER A 146 -7.41 -9.98 -1.12
CA SER A 146 -7.79 -11.34 -0.77
C SER A 146 -8.50 -11.38 0.59
N ARG A 147 -8.01 -10.61 1.59
CA ARG A 147 -8.65 -10.52 2.90
C ARG A 147 -10.04 -9.89 2.82
N TYR A 148 -10.20 -8.85 2.02
CA TYR A 148 -11.51 -8.24 1.78
C TYR A 148 -12.50 -9.24 1.16
N LYS A 149 -12.05 -10.03 0.19
CA LYS A 149 -12.89 -11.09 -0.42
C LYS A 149 -13.31 -12.15 0.58
N ASP A 150 -12.38 -12.62 1.42
CA ASP A 150 -12.69 -13.62 2.45
C ASP A 150 -13.74 -13.07 3.43
N LEU A 151 -13.55 -11.86 3.94
CA LEU A 151 -14.51 -11.22 4.85
C LEU A 151 -15.88 -10.98 4.21
N ARG A 152 -15.93 -10.70 2.90
CA ARG A 152 -17.19 -10.54 2.18
C ARG A 152 -17.88 -11.88 1.94
N ALA A 153 -17.11 -12.95 1.69
CA ALA A 153 -17.65 -14.30 1.54
C ALA A 153 -18.30 -14.80 2.83
N ASP A 154 -17.68 -14.52 3.99
CA ASP A 154 -18.22 -14.87 5.32
C ASP A 154 -19.54 -14.15 5.65
N GLN A 155 -19.78 -12.98 5.04
CA GLN A 155 -20.98 -12.16 5.27
C GLN A 155 -22.14 -12.47 4.31
N LEU A 156 -21.90 -13.23 3.24
CA LEU A 156 -22.99 -13.69 2.41
C LEU A 156 -23.80 -14.72 3.19
N PRO A 157 -25.14 -14.63 3.23
CA PRO A 157 -25.95 -15.66 3.86
C PRO A 157 -25.56 -16.99 3.22
N ALA A 158 -25.24 -18.00 4.05
CA ALA A 158 -25.01 -19.35 3.57
C ALA A 158 -26.24 -19.72 2.76
N TYR A 159 -26.10 -19.76 1.42
CA TYR A 159 -27.11 -20.42 0.61
C TYR A 159 -27.16 -21.83 1.20
N PRO A 160 -28.30 -22.30 1.73
CA PRO A 160 -28.40 -23.69 2.13
C PRO A 160 -27.96 -24.48 0.90
N LYS A 161 -27.02 -25.42 1.09
CA LYS A 161 -26.65 -26.36 0.04
C LYS A 161 -27.96 -26.91 -0.49
N GLU A 162 -28.37 -26.46 -1.66
CA GLU A 162 -29.57 -26.94 -2.31
C GLU A 162 -29.39 -28.44 -2.39
N ASN A 163 -30.32 -29.15 -1.74
CA ASN A 163 -30.29 -30.59 -1.58
C ASN A 163 -30.00 -31.20 -2.94
N SER A 164 -28.75 -31.62 -3.15
CA SER A 164 -28.40 -32.47 -4.27
C SER A 164 -29.37 -33.64 -4.21
N PRO A 165 -30.25 -33.84 -5.21
CA PRO A 165 -31.14 -34.98 -5.17
C PRO A 165 -30.25 -36.22 -5.01
N LEU A 166 -30.48 -36.96 -3.93
CA LEU A 166 -30.18 -38.37 -3.92
C LEU A 166 -30.96 -38.92 -5.12
N TYR A 167 -30.27 -39.15 -6.24
CA TYR A 167 -30.79 -40.07 -7.23
C TYR A 167 -30.09 -41.42 -7.03
N PRO A 168 -30.86 -42.52 -7.18
CA PRO A 168 -30.60 -43.83 -6.61
C PRO A 168 -29.55 -44.64 -7.38
#